data_AF-A0A182T270-F1
#
_entry.id   AF-A0A182T270-F1
#
_cell.length_a   1.000
_cell.length_b   1.000
_cell.length_c   1.000
_cell.angle_alpha   90.00
_cell.angle_beta   90.00
_cell.angle_gamma   90.00
#
_symmetry.space_group_name_H-M   'P 1'
#
loop_
_entity.id
_entity.type
_entity.pdbx_description
1 polymer ?
#
loop_
_entity_poly.entity_id
_entity_poly.type
_entity_poly.pdbx_seq_one_letter_code
_entity_poly.pdbx_strand_id
1 'polypeptide(L)'
;LIDWQLCRYGSPVLDLVYFIFNCTDEELRAHSYQRLLSIYYNSLGEHLHNLGGNVERQFPRSAFRDQLKRFGRYGLLIAMMIMPLICTPNDELPDTDKAMEGLVKEDASGNSEVNFVYGTTEKAAIRYRERMAGSIRDTIRFGYI
;
A
#
# COMPACT_ATOMS: atom_id res chain seq x y z
N LEU A 1 -1.08 15.13 -5.25
CA LEU A 1 -1.97 14.01 -4.89
C LEU A 1 -3.40 14.48 -5.15
N ILE A 2 -4.14 13.79 -6.04
CA ILE A 2 -5.50 14.20 -6.48
C ILE A 2 -6.57 13.24 -5.93
N ASP A 3 -6.20 12.03 -5.52
CA ASP A 3 -7.14 11.00 -5.10
C ASP A 3 -7.13 10.80 -3.56
N TRP A 4 -8.21 11.18 -2.88
CA TRP A 4 -8.30 11.25 -1.41
C TRP A 4 -9.28 10.23 -0.79
N GLN A 5 -9.82 9.30 -1.57
CA GLN A 5 -10.90 8.38 -1.14
C GLN A 5 -10.47 7.43 -0.01
N LEU A 6 -9.15 7.27 0.18
CA LEU A 6 -8.56 6.46 1.24
C LEU A 6 -7.83 7.29 2.30
N CYS A 7 -7.90 8.62 2.22
CA CYS A 7 -7.26 9.49 3.19
C CYS A 7 -7.98 9.41 4.54
N ARG A 8 -7.21 9.10 5.58
CA ARG A 8 -7.71 8.97 6.94
C ARG A 8 -6.72 9.56 7.93
N TYR A 9 -7.23 10.05 9.05
CA TYR A 9 -6.37 10.43 10.17
C TYR A 9 -5.86 9.16 10.86
N GLY A 10 -4.55 8.97 10.87
CA GLY A 10 -3.94 7.74 11.39
C GLY A 10 -2.44 7.88 11.59
N SER A 11 -1.80 6.76 11.92
CA SER A 11 -0.34 6.71 12.02
C SER A 11 0.29 6.97 10.65
N PRO A 12 1.28 7.88 10.54
CA PRO A 12 2.01 8.12 9.29
C PRO A 12 2.74 6.86 8.76
N VAL A 13 3.00 5.90 9.65
CA VAL A 13 3.59 4.61 9.28
C VAL A 13 2.68 3.81 8.36
N LEU A 14 1.36 3.92 8.49
CA LEU A 14 0.41 3.17 7.65
C LEU A 14 0.56 3.53 6.18
N ASP A 15 0.68 4.82 5.87
CA ASP A 15 0.88 5.32 4.52
C ASP A 15 2.28 4.94 4.01
N LEU A 16 3.28 4.98 4.89
CA LEU A 16 4.64 4.59 4.55
C LEU A 16 4.77 3.11 4.20
N VAL A 17 4.23 2.20 5.03
CA VAL A 17 4.28 0.76 4.74
C VAL A 17 3.40 0.41 3.53
N TYR A 18 2.27 1.11 3.34
CA TYR A 18 1.47 0.99 2.12
C TYR A 18 2.33 1.29 0.89
N PHE A 19 2.98 2.45 0.86
CA PHE A 19 3.81 2.88 -0.26
C PHE A 19 4.97 1.94 -0.50
N ILE A 20 5.72 1.59 0.54
CA ILE A 20 6.91 0.74 0.38
C ILE A 20 6.53 -0.63 -0.17
N PHE A 21 5.51 -1.30 0.37
CA PHE A 21 5.18 -2.66 -0.10
C PHE A 21 4.48 -2.69 -1.46
N ASN A 22 3.69 -1.67 -1.80
CA ASN A 22 2.89 -1.67 -3.04
C ASN A 22 3.57 -0.98 -4.22
N CYS A 23 4.47 -0.02 -3.99
CA CYS A 23 5.07 0.80 -5.04
C CYS A 23 6.55 0.50 -5.31
N THR A 24 7.16 -0.41 -4.54
CA THR A 24 8.57 -0.83 -4.76
C THR A 24 8.68 -2.31 -5.06
N ASP A 25 9.84 -2.72 -5.56
CA ASP A 25 10.24 -4.11 -5.69
C ASP A 25 11.08 -4.58 -4.49
N GLU A 26 11.32 -5.89 -4.44
CA GLU A 26 12.11 -6.51 -3.37
C GLU A 26 13.57 -6.05 -3.40
N GLU A 27 14.17 -5.85 -4.58
CA GLU A 27 15.56 -5.45 -4.72
C GLU A 27 15.81 -4.09 -4.07
N LEU A 28 14.94 -3.11 -4.32
CA LEU A 28 15.03 -1.79 -3.72
C LEU A 28 14.86 -1.87 -2.21
N ARG A 29 13.89 -2.64 -1.71
CA ARG A 29 13.70 -2.81 -0.26
C ARG A 29 14.90 -3.51 0.36
N ALA A 30 15.50 -4.48 -0.31
CA ALA A 30 16.64 -5.20 0.20
C ALA A 30 17.86 -4.31 0.48
N HIS A 31 18.07 -3.27 -0.33
CA HIS A 31 19.23 -2.39 -0.24
C HIS A 31 18.93 -1.04 0.43
N SER A 32 17.71 -0.53 0.29
CA SER A 32 17.37 0.86 0.61
C SER A 32 16.27 1.03 1.65
N TYR A 33 15.73 -0.05 2.25
CA TYR A 33 14.62 0.07 3.20
C TYR A 33 14.88 1.04 4.34
N GLN A 34 16.01 0.90 5.05
CA GLN A 34 16.37 1.80 6.16
C GLN A 34 16.60 3.25 5.70
N ARG A 35 17.11 3.43 4.48
CA ARG A 35 17.29 4.75 3.87
C ARG A 35 15.92 5.39 3.58
N LEU A 36 14.96 4.64 3.02
CA LEU A 36 13.60 5.13 2.78
C LEU A 36 12.92 5.57 4.08
N LEU A 37 13.00 4.75 5.14
CA LEU A 37 12.47 5.10 6.46
C LEU A 37 13.11 6.39 7.02
N SER A 38 14.43 6.53 6.83
CA SER A 38 15.16 7.70 7.32
C SER A 38 14.81 8.97 6.55
N ILE A 39 14.70 8.88 5.22
CA ILE A 39 14.25 9.99 4.37
C ILE A 39 12.86 10.44 4.81
N TYR A 40 11.91 9.50 4.94
CA TYR A 40 10.54 9.82 5.35
C TYR A 40 10.49 10.52 6.70
N TYR A 41 11.13 9.97 7.73
CA TYR A 41 11.10 10.57 9.07
C TYR A 41 11.76 11.96 9.09
N ASN A 42 12.87 12.15 8.37
CA ASN A 42 13.53 13.44 8.29
C ASN A 42 12.65 14.48 7.57
N SER A 43 12.05 14.12 6.43
CA SER A 43 11.14 15.00 5.70
C SER A 43 9.89 15.32 6.52
N LEU A 44 9.34 14.36 7.26
CA LEU A 44 8.24 14.60 8.21
C LEU A 44 8.64 15.61 9.29
N GLY A 45 9.84 15.46 9.85
CA GLY A 45 10.36 16.36 10.87
C GLY A 45 10.58 17.78 10.34
N GLU A 46 11.13 17.91 9.14
CA GLU A 46 11.33 19.20 8.46
C GLU A 46 9.99 19.89 8.17
N HIS A 47 9.01 19.16 7.62
CA HIS A 47 7.68 19.70 7.37
C HIS A 47 6.99 20.14 8.66
N LEU A 48 7.08 19.33 9.72
CA LEU A 48 6.50 19.66 11.01
C LEU A 48 7.16 20.90 11.63
N HIS A 49 8.48 21.02 11.51
CA HIS A 49 9.23 22.21 11.94
C HIS A 49 8.78 23.46 11.19
N ASN A 50 8.61 23.38 9.87
CA ASN A 50 8.14 24.50 9.05
C ASN A 50 6.71 24.96 9.41
N LEU A 51 5.90 24.06 9.99
CA LEU A 51 4.57 24.37 10.54
C LEU A 51 4.61 24.88 11.99
N GLY A 52 5.81 25.08 12.57
CA GLY A 52 6.01 25.53 13.95
C GLY A 52 5.99 24.40 15.00
N GLY A 53 6.00 23.14 14.57
CA GLY A 53 6.02 21.96 15.44
C GLY A 53 7.43 21.46 15.80
N ASN A 54 7.48 20.40 16.60
CA ASN A 54 8.71 19.71 16.98
C ASN A 54 8.52 18.19 16.93
N VAL A 55 9.22 17.54 16.00
CA VAL A 55 9.11 16.09 15.77
C VAL A 55 9.55 15.26 16.97
N GLU A 56 10.58 15.66 17.71
CA GLU A 56 11.04 14.90 18.87
C GLU A 56 10.05 14.94 20.03
N ARG A 57 9.21 15.99 20.10
CA ARG A 57 8.11 16.07 21.08
C ARG A 57 6.85 15.37 20.62
N GLN A 58 6.47 15.55 19.35
CA GLN A 58 5.17 15.10 18.83
C GLN A 58 5.21 13.68 18.28
N PHE A 59 6.34 13.28 17.68
CA PHE A 59 6.49 12.00 17.02
C PHE A 59 7.95 11.52 17.02
N PRO A 60 8.53 11.20 18.18
CA PRO A 60 9.94 10.83 18.30
C PRO A 60 10.29 9.56 17.54
N ARG A 61 11.57 9.37 17.22
CA ARG A 61 12.07 8.19 16.49
C ARG A 61 11.73 6.86 17.16
N SER A 62 11.64 6.83 18.48
CA SER A 62 11.18 5.64 19.23
C SER A 62 9.75 5.28 18.87
N ALA A 63 8.82 6.24 18.96
CA ALA A 63 7.43 6.06 18.58
C ALA A 63 7.28 5.62 17.12
N PHE A 64 8.07 6.20 16.21
CA PHE A 64 8.10 5.78 14.81
C PHE A 64 8.51 4.31 14.64
N ARG A 65 9.58 3.86 15.32
CA ARG A 65 10.01 2.46 15.29
C ARG A 65 8.99 1.51 15.91
N ASP A 66 8.36 1.91 17.01
CA ASP A 66 7.34 1.10 17.68
C ASP A 66 6.09 0.95 16.79
N GLN A 67 5.68 2.03 16.13
CA GLN A 67 4.60 1.99 15.15
C GLN A 67 4.96 1.17 13.91
N LEU A 68 6.21 1.23 13.42
CA LEU A 68 6.70 0.35 12.34
C LEU A 68 6.58 -1.13 12.72
N LYS A 69 6.97 -1.52 13.93
CA LYS A 69 6.79 -2.90 14.40
C LYS A 69 5.31 -3.29 14.51
N ARG A 70 4.48 -2.39 15.02
CA ARG A 70 3.04 -2.64 15.23
C ARG A 70 2.25 -2.74 13.93
N PHE A 71 2.57 -1.90 12.95
CA PHE A 71 1.84 -1.77 11.69
C PHE A 71 2.58 -2.38 10.51
N GLY A 72 3.78 -2.92 10.66
CA GLY A 72 4.53 -3.53 9.56
C GLY A 72 3.75 -4.64 8.85
N ARG A 73 3.04 -5.49 9.61
CA ARG A 73 2.14 -6.53 9.08
C ARG A 73 0.97 -5.99 8.25
N TYR A 74 0.55 -4.74 8.48
CA TYR A 74 -0.49 -4.10 7.66
C TYR A 74 -0.02 -3.91 6.21
N GLY A 75 1.27 -3.66 5.99
CA GLY A 75 1.85 -3.57 4.64
C GLY A 75 1.63 -4.86 3.84
N LEU A 76 1.82 -6.02 4.46
CA LEU A 76 1.58 -7.32 3.82
C LEU A 76 0.10 -7.57 3.54
N LEU A 77 -0.78 -7.28 4.51
CA LEU A 77 -2.22 -7.47 4.35
C LEU A 77 -2.77 -6.64 3.19
N ILE A 78 -2.36 -5.37 3.10
CA ILE A 78 -2.78 -4.50 2.00
C ILE A 78 -2.15 -4.90 0.68
N ALA A 79 -0.86 -5.29 0.67
CA ALA A 79 -0.24 -5.85 -0.51
C ALA A 79 -1.04 -7.04 -1.05
N MET A 80 -1.54 -7.93 -0.18
CA MET A 80 -2.37 -9.05 -0.58
C MET A 80 -3.68 -8.63 -1.26
N MET A 81 -4.29 -7.54 -0.81
CA MET A 81 -5.53 -7.01 -1.39
C MET A 81 -5.31 -6.25 -2.70
N ILE A 82 -4.24 -5.45 -2.81
CA ILE A 82 -4.07 -4.48 -3.89
C ILE A 82 -3.14 -4.99 -5.01
N MET A 83 -2.23 -5.90 -4.71
CA MET A 83 -1.27 -6.40 -5.70
C MET A 83 -1.91 -7.10 -6.91
N PRO A 84 -3.06 -7.82 -6.81
CA PRO A 84 -3.76 -8.32 -7.99
C PRO A 84 -4.19 -7.20 -8.94
N LEU A 85 -4.66 -6.07 -8.40
CA LEU A 85 -5.00 -4.87 -9.16
C LEU A 85 -3.76 -4.27 -9.82
N ILE A 86 -2.68 -4.05 -9.07
CA ILE A 86 -1.45 -3.42 -9.60
C ILE A 86 -0.75 -4.30 -10.65
N CYS A 87 -0.81 -5.62 -10.50
CA CYS A 87 -0.15 -6.55 -11.41
C CYS A 87 -0.94 -6.80 -12.71
N THR A 88 -2.22 -6.38 -12.77
CA THR A 88 -3.05 -6.50 -13.96
C THR A 88 -2.57 -5.48 -15.01
N PRO A 89 -2.15 -5.93 -16.21
CA PRO A 89 -1.78 -5.05 -17.32
C PRO A 89 -2.90 -4.08 -17.70
N ASN A 90 -2.54 -2.87 -18.18
CA ASN A 90 -3.50 -1.83 -18.54
C ASN A 90 -4.46 -2.26 -19.66
N ASP A 91 -3.99 -3.10 -20.58
CA ASP A 91 -4.75 -3.69 -21.68
C ASP A 91 -5.71 -4.80 -21.23
N GLU A 92 -5.58 -5.26 -19.99
CA GLU A 92 -6.39 -6.32 -19.39
C GLU A 92 -7.25 -5.80 -18.23
N LEU A 93 -7.26 -4.48 -18.00
CA LEU A 93 -8.11 -3.87 -16.98
C LEU A 93 -9.58 -4.05 -17.37
N PRO A 94 -10.44 -4.53 -16.45
CA PRO A 94 -11.87 -4.53 -16.69
C PRO A 94 -12.33 -3.10 -16.97
N ASP A 95 -13.22 -2.96 -17.94
CA ASP A 95 -13.87 -1.69 -18.27
C ASP A 95 -14.75 -1.29 -17.09
N THR A 96 -14.19 -0.50 -16.18
CA THR A 96 -14.82 -0.10 -14.92
C THR A 96 -16.06 0.72 -15.18
N ASP A 97 -16.09 1.48 -16.27
CA ASP A 97 -17.24 2.30 -16.66
C ASP A 97 -18.40 1.41 -17.10
N LYS A 98 -18.14 0.38 -17.93
CA LYS A 98 -19.18 -0.60 -18.29
C LYS A 98 -19.63 -1.45 -17.10
N ALA A 99 -18.73 -1.83 -16.20
CA ALA A 99 -19.08 -2.55 -14.98
C ALA A 99 -19.99 -1.69 -14.07
N MET A 100 -19.69 -0.39 -13.96
CA MET A 100 -20.48 0.59 -13.20
C MET A 100 -21.81 0.96 -13.89
N GLU A 101 -21.86 1.00 -15.21
CA GLU A 101 -23.10 1.20 -15.96
C GLU A 101 -24.04 0.00 -15.88
N GLY A 102 -23.50 -1.22 -15.87
CA GLY A 102 -24.26 -2.45 -15.61
C GLY A 102 -24.89 -2.45 -14.22
N LEU A 103 -24.13 -2.00 -13.22
CA LEU A 103 -24.58 -1.79 -11.84
C LEU A 103 -25.81 -0.88 -11.74
N VAL A 104 -25.79 0.28 -12.40
CA VAL A 104 -26.91 1.24 -12.37
C VAL A 104 -28.17 0.69 -13.07
N LYS A 105 -28.01 -0.23 -14.02
CA LYS A 105 -29.14 -0.83 -14.76
C LYS A 105 -29.75 -2.06 -14.06
N GLU A 106 -28.97 -2.80 -13.26
CA GLU A 106 -29.43 -4.02 -12.57
C GLU A 106 -29.97 -3.79 -11.14
N ASP A 107 -29.81 -2.58 -10.58
CA ASP A 107 -30.23 -2.20 -9.22
C ASP A 107 -31.77 -2.14 -8.99
N ALA A 108 -32.57 -2.73 -9.88
CA ALA A 108 -34.01 -2.91 -9.66
C ALA A 108 -34.36 -4.17 -8.84
N SER A 109 -33.39 -5.07 -8.58
CA SER A 109 -33.66 -6.39 -7.97
C SER A 109 -32.75 -6.79 -6.80
N GLY A 110 -31.78 -5.95 -6.42
CA GLY A 110 -31.08 -6.04 -5.13
C GLY A 110 -30.19 -7.25 -4.90
N ASN A 111 -29.76 -7.97 -5.94
CA ASN A 111 -28.93 -9.17 -5.77
C ASN A 111 -27.87 -9.38 -6.88
N SER A 112 -27.18 -8.32 -7.31
CA SER A 112 -26.04 -8.41 -8.22
C SER A 112 -24.72 -8.33 -7.45
N GLU A 113 -24.01 -9.45 -7.29
CA GLU A 113 -22.61 -9.46 -6.85
C GLU A 113 -21.72 -9.03 -8.02
N VAL A 114 -21.08 -7.88 -7.90
CA VAL A 114 -20.09 -7.42 -8.88
C VAL A 114 -18.72 -7.93 -8.52
N ASN A 115 -18.28 -8.94 -9.27
CA ASN A 115 -16.92 -9.45 -9.18
C ASN A 115 -15.99 -8.65 -10.10
N PHE A 116 -15.27 -7.68 -9.53
CA PHE A 116 -14.12 -7.09 -10.21
C PHE A 116 -12.97 -8.12 -10.22
N VAL A 117 -12.85 -8.87 -11.31
CA VAL A 117 -11.82 -9.92 -11.41
C VAL A 117 -10.52 -9.34 -11.95
N TYR A 118 -9.56 -9.13 -11.06
CA TYR A 118 -8.19 -8.71 -11.38
C TYR A 118 -7.23 -9.90 -11.27
N GLY A 119 -6.12 -9.87 -12.00
CA GLY A 119 -5.07 -10.88 -11.88
C GLY A 119 -5.42 -12.26 -12.47
N THR A 120 -6.39 -12.32 -13.40
CA THR A 120 -6.87 -13.56 -14.02
C THR A 120 -5.93 -14.14 -15.08
N THR A 121 -5.02 -13.31 -15.59
CA THR A 121 -4.11 -13.71 -16.67
C THR A 121 -2.83 -14.31 -16.13
N GLU A 122 -2.20 -15.17 -16.94
CA GLU A 122 -0.94 -15.82 -16.57
C GLU A 122 0.18 -14.80 -16.30
N LYS A 123 0.24 -13.72 -17.10
CA LYS A 123 1.22 -12.64 -16.91
C LYS A 123 1.01 -11.90 -15.59
N ALA A 124 -0.24 -11.58 -15.24
CA ALA A 124 -0.56 -10.94 -13.96
C ALA A 124 -0.27 -11.87 -12.78
N ALA A 125 -0.57 -13.16 -12.92
CA ALA A 125 -0.30 -14.18 -11.90
C ALA A 125 1.19 -14.40 -11.65
N ILE A 126 2.04 -14.37 -12.69
CA ILE A 126 3.51 -14.46 -12.54
C ILE A 126 4.03 -13.25 -11.76
N ARG A 127 3.67 -12.03 -12.18
CA ARG A 127 4.09 -10.79 -11.48
C ARG A 127 3.58 -10.74 -10.04
N TYR A 128 2.33 -11.16 -9.81
CA TYR A 128 1.77 -11.25 -8.47
C TYR A 128 2.58 -12.21 -7.58
N ARG A 129 2.87 -13.43 -8.06
CA ARG A 129 3.64 -14.42 -7.30
C ARG A 129 5.02 -13.91 -6.92
N GLU A 130 5.73 -13.29 -7.87
CA GLU A 130 7.06 -12.73 -7.63
C GLU A 130 7.03 -11.64 -6.56
N ARG A 131 6.15 -10.63 -6.72
CA ARG A 131 6.05 -9.49 -5.79
C ARG A 131 5.51 -9.89 -4.42
N MET A 132 4.58 -10.83 -4.37
CA MET A 132 4.02 -11.35 -3.12
C MET A 132 5.07 -12.13 -2.34
N ALA A 133 5.83 -13.00 -3.02
CA ALA A 133 6.91 -13.75 -2.38
C ALA A 133 7.98 -12.82 -1.79
N GLY A 134 8.36 -11.76 -2.51
CA GLY A 134 9.26 -10.73 -1.99
C GLY A 134 8.69 -10.01 -0.77
N SER A 135 7.42 -9.62 -0.83
CA SER A 135 6.74 -8.95 0.31
C SER A 135 6.71 -9.81 1.57
N ILE A 136 6.45 -11.12 1.43
CA ILE A 136 6.49 -12.08 2.56
C ILE A 136 7.90 -12.17 3.13
N ARG A 137 8.93 -12.37 2.28
CA ARG A 137 10.34 -12.41 2.71
C ARG A 137 10.75 -11.14 3.44
N ASP A 138 10.34 -9.98 2.94
CA ASP A 138 10.61 -8.69 3.54
C ASP A 138 9.95 -8.53 4.91
N THR A 139 8.71 -8.99 5.08
CA THR A 139 8.05 -8.93 6.40
C THR A 139 8.75 -9.77 7.45
N ILE A 140 9.32 -10.92 7.07
CA ILE A 140 10.16 -11.74 7.97
C ILE A 140 11.49 -11.02 8.22
N ARG A 141 12.16 -10.55 7.16
CA ARG A 141 13.44 -9.85 7.24
C ARG A 141 13.40 -8.63 8.15
N PHE A 142 12.30 -7.89 8.16
CA PHE A 142 12.12 -6.70 8.97
C PHE A 142 11.53 -6.98 10.37
N GLY A 143 11.18 -8.24 10.67
CA GLY A 143 10.64 -8.65 11.97
C GLY A 143 9.22 -8.15 12.22
N TYR A 144 8.39 -8.14 11.18
CA TYR A 144 6.98 -7.74 11.24
C TYR A 144 6.03 -8.91 11.50
N ILE A 145 6.49 -10.12 11.24
CA ILE A 145 5.85 -11.40 11.52
C ILE A 145 6.87 -12.41 12.04
#